data_AF-A0A934WQV6-F1
#
_entry.id   AF-A0A934WQV6-F1
#
_cell.length_a   1.000
_cell.length_b   1.000
_cell.length_c   1.000
_cell.angle_alpha   90.00
_cell.angle_beta   90.00
_cell.angle_gamma   90.00
#
_symmetry.space_group_name_H-M   'P 1'
#
loop_
_entity.id
_entity.type
_entity.pdbx_description
1 polymer ?
#
loop_
_entity_poly.entity_id
_entity_poly.type
_entity_poly.pdbx_seq_one_letter_code
_entity_poly.pdbx_strand_id
1 'polypeptide(L)'
;MLDQAFGHISDKVEEALKPQGFTRQKITSDNDNELVSLYTSETMAYSVIYYKDKQHTLLRECAMTDDGPDNNWKTLATWMFDPDHDTMKEASSIANDFCDAISAPSAIKKVKQTKKTKKNDDGNADPVFLSKRFLTLFPDMKDEIRDEQDCYYPFRGVTFARASIVPRVNQLVKTGKAGELKKLGNILTTQYTNGDADTRSIITIVILNGIPEEDEAKIEEYLGDDLKKAFQFAKKYRNKTVKPEKEKKKKKTMAQRLEGMQR
;
A
#
# COMPACT_ATOMS: atom_id res chain seq x y z
N MET A 1 23.73 -17.24 -2.48
CA MET A 1 22.81 -16.97 -3.60
C MET A 1 22.29 -15.54 -3.57
N LEU A 2 21.65 -15.10 -2.47
CA LEU A 2 21.08 -13.76 -2.34
C LEU A 2 22.06 -12.61 -2.65
N ASP A 3 23.23 -12.56 -2.02
CA ASP A 3 24.19 -11.47 -2.24
C ASP A 3 24.68 -11.38 -3.69
N GLN A 4 24.80 -12.53 -4.36
CA GLN A 4 25.19 -12.60 -5.78
C GLN A 4 24.07 -12.10 -6.69
N ALA A 5 22.82 -12.49 -6.43
CA ALA A 5 21.67 -12.01 -7.17
C ALA A 5 21.43 -10.51 -6.97
N PHE A 6 21.50 -10.03 -5.72
CA PHE A 6 21.37 -8.61 -5.39
C PHE A 6 22.51 -7.78 -6.00
N GLY A 7 23.74 -8.28 -5.94
CA GLY A 7 24.90 -7.69 -6.59
C GLY A 7 24.66 -7.56 -8.11
N HIS A 8 24.23 -8.64 -8.76
CA HIS A 8 23.93 -8.62 -10.20
C HIS A 8 22.84 -7.61 -10.59
N ILE A 9 21.73 -7.56 -9.85
CA ILE A 9 20.66 -6.58 -10.09
C ILE A 9 21.20 -5.16 -9.92
N SER A 10 21.95 -4.92 -8.84
CA SER A 10 22.55 -3.62 -8.56
C SER A 10 23.51 -3.19 -9.66
N ASP A 11 24.42 -4.06 -10.08
CA ASP A 11 25.44 -3.76 -11.09
C ASP A 11 24.79 -3.47 -12.46
N LYS A 12 23.72 -4.18 -12.82
CA LYS A 12 22.95 -3.90 -14.04
C LYS A 12 22.27 -2.53 -14.01
N VAL A 13 21.65 -2.17 -12.88
CA VAL A 13 21.06 -0.85 -12.68
C VAL A 13 22.13 0.23 -12.71
N GLU A 14 23.31 -0.01 -12.12
CA GLU A 14 24.46 0.90 -12.17
C GLU A 14 24.91 1.15 -13.61
N GLU A 15 25.08 0.08 -14.41
CA GLU A 15 25.44 0.16 -15.84
C GLU A 15 24.47 1.04 -16.63
N ALA A 16 23.16 0.94 -16.36
CA ALA A 16 22.12 1.71 -17.03
C ALA A 16 22.04 3.18 -16.56
N LEU A 17 22.39 3.47 -15.31
CA LEU A 17 22.36 4.81 -14.73
C LEU A 17 23.66 5.60 -14.97
N LYS A 18 24.80 4.93 -15.08
CA LYS A 18 26.12 5.55 -15.33
C LYS A 18 26.16 6.50 -16.55
N PRO A 19 25.63 6.15 -17.74
CA PRO A 19 25.58 7.08 -18.87
C PRO A 19 24.66 8.29 -18.65
N GLN A 20 23.79 8.23 -17.65
CA GLN A 20 22.88 9.33 -17.24
C GLN A 20 23.48 10.23 -16.16
N GLY A 21 24.76 10.02 -15.78
CA GLY A 21 25.47 10.87 -14.82
C GLY A 21 25.26 10.48 -13.35
N PHE A 22 24.71 9.30 -13.07
CA PHE A 22 24.58 8.81 -11.70
C PHE A 22 25.85 8.10 -11.23
N THR A 23 26.09 8.16 -9.93
CA THR A 23 27.20 7.49 -9.25
C THR A 23 26.69 6.63 -8.10
N ARG A 24 27.21 5.40 -7.99
CA ARG A 24 26.90 4.51 -6.86
C ARG A 24 27.56 5.03 -5.60
N GLN A 25 26.77 5.21 -4.56
CA GLN A 25 27.24 5.64 -3.26
C GLN A 25 27.66 4.44 -2.41
N LYS A 26 28.76 4.60 -1.68
CA LYS A 26 29.19 3.60 -0.70
C LYS A 26 28.38 3.80 0.57
N ILE A 27 27.36 2.98 0.74
CA ILE A 27 26.50 2.97 1.91
C ILE A 27 26.69 1.67 2.69
N THR A 28 26.57 1.77 4.01
CA THR A 28 26.36 0.62 4.90
C THR A 28 24.89 0.63 5.27
N SER A 29 24.20 -0.50 5.07
CA SER A 29 22.86 -0.66 5.64
C SER A 29 23.03 -0.77 7.15
N ASP A 30 22.40 0.12 7.92
CA ASP A 30 22.34 0.00 9.37
C ASP A 30 21.33 -1.09 9.82
N ASN A 31 20.60 -1.68 8.86
CA ASN A 31 19.61 -2.71 9.07
C ASN A 31 20.07 -4.05 8.46
N ASP A 32 20.31 -5.04 9.32
CA ASP A 32 20.69 -6.40 8.91
C ASP A 32 19.60 -7.11 8.09
N ASN A 33 18.35 -6.63 8.14
CA ASN A 33 17.24 -7.17 7.35
C ASN A 33 17.21 -6.66 5.89
N GLU A 34 18.05 -5.69 5.53
CA GLU A 34 18.00 -5.04 4.22
C GLU A 34 19.35 -5.09 3.50
N LEU A 35 19.29 -5.26 2.17
CA LEU A 35 20.42 -4.97 1.27
C LEU A 35 20.04 -3.72 0.46
N VAL A 36 20.94 -2.75 0.40
CA VAL A 36 20.67 -1.45 -0.24
C VAL A 36 21.82 -1.07 -1.16
N SER A 37 21.48 -0.67 -2.39
CA SER A 37 22.38 0.04 -3.31
C SER A 37 21.75 1.40 -3.62
N LEU A 38 22.53 2.48 -3.47
CA LEU A 38 22.09 3.86 -3.70
C LEU A 38 22.89 4.46 -4.86
N TYR A 39 22.20 5.16 -5.76
CA TYR A 39 22.76 5.85 -6.91
C TYR A 39 22.27 7.29 -6.91
N THR A 40 23.17 8.26 -7.02
CA THR A 40 22.81 9.69 -6.96
C THR A 40 23.33 10.45 -8.18
N SER A 41 22.56 11.41 -8.63
CA SER A 41 22.96 12.48 -9.56
C SER A 41 22.83 13.84 -8.87
N GLU A 42 22.94 14.93 -9.61
CA GLU A 42 22.72 16.29 -9.08
C GLU A 42 21.27 16.55 -8.67
N THR A 43 20.30 15.89 -9.31
CA THR A 43 18.87 16.21 -9.16
C THR A 43 18.03 15.09 -8.58
N MET A 44 18.47 13.84 -8.73
CA MET A 44 17.69 12.65 -8.37
C MET A 44 18.56 11.58 -7.72
N ALA A 45 17.94 10.72 -6.92
CA ALA A 45 18.54 9.49 -6.42
C ALA A 45 17.66 8.29 -6.79
N TYR A 46 18.31 7.17 -7.13
CA TYR A 46 17.69 5.85 -7.25
C TYR A 46 18.22 4.92 -6.19
N SER A 47 17.39 4.03 -5.69
CA SER A 47 17.80 2.98 -4.76
C SER A 47 17.22 1.64 -5.15
N VAL A 48 18.06 0.61 -5.11
CA VAL A 48 17.66 -0.81 -5.19
C VAL A 48 17.73 -1.38 -3.78
N ILE A 49 16.64 -1.97 -3.30
CA ILE A 49 16.53 -2.51 -1.94
C ILE A 49 16.00 -3.92 -1.97
N TYR A 50 16.57 -4.81 -1.17
CA TYR A 50 16.00 -6.12 -0.89
C TYR A 50 15.65 -6.25 0.60
N TYR A 51 14.40 -6.59 0.90
CA TYR A 51 13.93 -6.91 2.26
C TYR A 51 13.97 -8.43 2.49
N LYS A 52 14.79 -8.90 3.42
CA LYS A 52 15.01 -10.34 3.67
C LYS A 52 13.77 -11.03 4.23
N ASP A 53 13.10 -10.41 5.20
CA ASP A 53 11.86 -10.89 5.82
C ASP A 53 10.70 -11.04 4.81
N LYS A 54 10.65 -10.17 3.80
CA LYS A 54 9.59 -10.16 2.80
C LYS A 54 9.97 -10.89 1.52
N GLN A 55 11.24 -11.20 1.30
CA GLN A 55 11.77 -11.77 0.04
C GLN A 55 11.39 -10.96 -1.22
N HIS A 56 11.44 -9.63 -1.12
CA HIS A 56 11.15 -8.74 -2.25
C HIS A 56 12.29 -7.76 -2.49
N THR A 57 12.52 -7.44 -3.76
CA THR A 57 13.41 -6.36 -4.23
C THR A 57 12.62 -5.22 -4.84
N LEU A 58 13.07 -3.99 -4.64
CA LEU A 58 12.41 -2.77 -5.09
C LEU A 58 13.39 -1.86 -5.80
N LEU A 59 12.89 -1.14 -6.78
CA LEU A 59 13.51 0.04 -7.36
C LEU A 59 12.68 1.25 -6.97
N ARG A 60 13.32 2.27 -6.38
CA ARG A 60 12.66 3.51 -5.96
C ARG A 60 13.50 4.74 -6.31
N GLU A 61 12.84 5.88 -6.46
CA GLU A 61 13.44 7.17 -6.78
C GLU A 61 13.07 8.24 -5.75
N CYS A 62 13.94 9.23 -5.53
CA CYS A 62 13.59 10.44 -4.80
C CYS A 62 14.38 11.65 -5.33
N ALA A 63 14.01 12.85 -4.89
CA ALA A 63 14.71 14.07 -5.29
C ALA A 63 16.01 14.26 -4.48
N MET A 64 16.96 14.99 -5.06
CA MET A 64 18.13 15.49 -4.34
C MET A 64 17.86 16.86 -3.72
N THR A 65 18.46 17.10 -2.57
CA THR A 65 18.56 18.39 -1.88
C THR A 65 20.02 18.73 -1.65
N ASP A 66 20.30 19.93 -1.17
CA ASP A 66 21.67 20.36 -0.81
C ASP A 66 22.30 19.45 0.27
N ASP A 67 21.46 18.81 1.10
CA ASP A 67 21.88 17.89 2.18
C ASP A 67 21.84 16.40 1.75
N GLY A 68 21.63 16.11 0.46
CA GLY A 68 21.53 14.76 -0.09
C GLY A 68 20.10 14.34 -0.48
N PRO A 69 19.83 13.03 -0.65
CA PRO A 69 18.50 12.53 -1.01
C PRO A 69 17.44 12.99 0.00
N ASP A 70 16.30 13.51 -0.47
CA ASP A 70 15.22 14.01 0.38
C ASP A 70 14.47 12.91 1.17
N ASN A 71 14.78 11.65 0.86
CA ASN A 71 14.21 10.43 1.42
C ASN A 71 12.67 10.30 1.25
N ASN A 72 12.05 11.11 0.39
CA ASN A 72 10.66 10.95 -0.02
C ASN A 72 10.59 9.97 -1.19
N TRP A 73 10.91 8.71 -0.90
CA TRP A 73 11.00 7.67 -1.89
C TRP A 73 9.66 7.38 -2.57
N LYS A 74 9.71 7.25 -3.89
CA LYS A 74 8.63 6.77 -4.74
C LYS A 74 9.07 5.46 -5.38
N THR A 75 8.34 4.39 -5.09
CA THR A 75 8.60 3.07 -5.67
C THR A 75 8.21 3.02 -7.16
N LEU A 76 9.13 2.54 -7.99
CA LEU A 76 8.97 2.38 -9.44
C LEU A 76 8.59 0.95 -9.82
N ALA A 77 9.20 -0.04 -9.17
CA ALA A 77 8.93 -1.45 -9.40
C ALA A 77 9.23 -2.27 -8.14
N THR A 78 8.43 -3.31 -7.91
CA THR A 78 8.55 -4.25 -6.79
C THR A 78 8.45 -5.66 -7.34
N TRP A 79 9.46 -6.49 -7.05
CA TRP A 79 9.54 -7.88 -7.48
C TRP A 79 9.79 -8.80 -6.30
N MET A 80 9.21 -10.01 -6.35
CA MET A 80 9.56 -11.08 -5.42
C MET A 80 10.84 -11.76 -5.90
N PHE A 81 11.73 -12.07 -4.97
CA PHE A 81 12.90 -12.90 -5.22
C PHE A 81 13.15 -13.78 -4.00
N ASP A 82 12.83 -15.06 -4.14
CA ASP A 82 13.03 -16.08 -3.13
C ASP A 82 14.39 -16.75 -3.34
N PRO A 83 15.40 -16.48 -2.48
CA PRO A 83 16.76 -16.99 -2.68
C PRO A 83 16.89 -18.51 -2.56
N ASP A 84 15.88 -19.20 -2.03
CA ASP A 84 15.86 -20.66 -1.90
C ASP A 84 15.33 -21.37 -3.15
N HIS A 85 14.51 -20.68 -3.96
CA HIS A 85 13.85 -21.26 -5.13
C HIS A 85 14.20 -20.57 -6.45
N ASP A 86 14.45 -19.26 -6.42
CA ASP A 86 14.78 -18.46 -7.58
C ASP A 86 16.26 -18.52 -7.91
N THR A 87 16.55 -18.36 -9.20
CA THR A 87 17.91 -18.47 -9.74
C THR A 87 18.41 -17.12 -10.25
N MET A 88 19.64 -17.13 -10.78
CA MET A 88 20.18 -15.95 -11.46
C MET A 88 19.33 -15.51 -12.67
N LYS A 89 18.52 -16.41 -13.24
CA LYS A 89 17.61 -16.07 -14.34
C LYS A 89 16.53 -15.09 -13.89
N GLU A 90 15.91 -15.33 -12.73
CA GLU A 90 14.93 -14.43 -12.14
C GLU A 90 15.59 -13.11 -11.76
N ALA A 91 16.79 -13.15 -11.16
CA ALA A 91 17.56 -11.95 -10.88
C ALA A 91 17.85 -11.11 -12.13
N SER A 92 18.24 -11.73 -13.25
CA SER A 92 18.43 -11.04 -14.53
C SER A 92 17.12 -10.49 -15.10
N SER A 93 16.01 -11.21 -14.95
CA SER A 93 14.69 -10.72 -15.38
C SER A 93 14.27 -9.46 -14.61
N ILE A 94 14.48 -9.46 -13.30
CA ILE A 94 14.21 -8.30 -12.44
C ILE A 94 15.13 -7.13 -12.80
N ALA A 95 16.43 -7.41 -13.00
CA ALA A 95 17.39 -6.39 -13.40
C ALA A 95 16.99 -5.71 -14.72
N ASN A 96 16.54 -6.49 -15.70
CA ASN A 96 16.07 -5.94 -16.98
C ASN A 96 14.82 -5.07 -16.81
N ASP A 97 13.84 -5.48 -16.01
CA ASP A 97 12.64 -4.68 -15.73
C ASP A 97 13.00 -3.36 -15.02
N PHE A 98 13.94 -3.39 -14.07
CA PHE A 98 14.45 -2.19 -13.42
C PHE A 98 15.17 -1.28 -14.41
N CYS A 99 16.02 -1.83 -15.28
CA CYS A 99 16.68 -1.07 -16.34
C CYS A 99 15.67 -0.42 -17.30
N ASP A 100 14.61 -1.12 -17.67
CA ASP A 100 13.53 -0.56 -18.50
C ASP A 100 12.79 0.56 -17.77
N ALA A 101 12.54 0.43 -16.46
CA ALA A 101 11.88 1.44 -15.65
C ALA A 101 12.69 2.75 -15.54
N ILE A 102 14.02 2.68 -15.45
CA ILE A 102 14.91 3.87 -15.42
C ILE A 102 15.30 4.40 -16.80
N SER A 103 15.19 3.58 -17.85
CA SER A 103 15.50 3.98 -19.23
C SER A 103 14.28 4.58 -19.94
N ALA A 104 13.08 4.34 -19.43
CA ALA A 104 11.90 5.05 -19.86
C ALA A 104 12.12 6.56 -19.62
N PRO A 105 11.89 7.43 -20.62
CA PRO A 105 12.03 8.87 -20.42
C PRO A 105 11.15 9.28 -19.24
N SER A 106 11.78 9.66 -18.14
CA SER A 106 11.16 10.16 -16.92
C SER A 106 10.66 11.60 -17.16
N ALA A 107 9.82 11.76 -18.19
CA ALA A 107 8.95 12.88 -18.44
C ALA A 107 7.88 12.45 -19.48
N ILE A 108 6.59 12.60 -19.14
CA ILE A 108 5.46 12.57 -20.10
C ILE A 108 4.85 11.18 -20.46
N LYS A 109 4.63 10.27 -19.48
CA LYS A 109 3.55 9.25 -19.60
C LYS A 109 2.56 9.22 -18.43
N LYS A 110 2.29 10.40 -17.86
CA LYS A 110 1.02 10.72 -17.17
C LYS A 110 -0.18 10.87 -18.13
N VAL A 111 -0.15 10.32 -19.36
CA VAL A 111 -1.20 10.59 -20.40
C VAL A 111 -1.75 9.34 -21.11
N LYS A 112 -1.53 8.11 -20.61
CA LYS A 112 -2.21 6.90 -21.15
C LYS A 112 -2.92 6.04 -20.11
N GLN A 113 -3.38 6.64 -19.02
CA GLN A 113 -4.51 6.12 -18.23
C GLN A 113 -5.55 7.21 -18.01
N THR A 114 -6.14 7.70 -19.09
CA THR A 114 -7.34 8.56 -19.03
C THR A 114 -8.46 7.94 -19.84
N LYS A 115 -9.01 6.84 -19.32
CA LYS A 115 -10.46 6.57 -19.37
C LYS A 115 -10.89 5.85 -18.08
N LYS A 116 -10.70 6.50 -16.94
CA LYS A 116 -11.74 6.48 -15.91
C LYS A 116 -12.43 7.83 -15.97
N THR A 117 -13.72 7.77 -16.25
CA THR A 117 -14.66 8.88 -16.31
C THR A 117 -14.46 9.80 -15.11
N LYS A 118 -14.41 11.11 -15.38
CA LYS A 118 -14.54 12.17 -14.37
C LYS A 118 -15.72 11.83 -13.46
N LYS A 119 -15.43 11.48 -12.21
CA LYS A 119 -16.35 11.59 -11.09
C LYS A 119 -15.74 12.66 -10.20
N ASN A 120 -16.59 13.55 -9.71
CA ASN A 120 -16.22 14.81 -9.09
C ASN A 120 -15.02 14.68 -8.13
N ASP A 121 -14.12 15.62 -8.35
CA ASP A 121 -12.94 15.94 -7.56
C ASP A 121 -13.36 16.47 -6.19
N ASP A 122 -13.71 15.54 -5.30
CA ASP A 122 -13.74 15.75 -3.86
C ASP A 122 -13.03 14.54 -3.23
N GLY A 123 -11.76 14.76 -2.86
CA GLY A 123 -10.78 13.82 -2.32
C GLY A 123 -11.25 12.39 -2.02
N ASN A 124 -10.90 11.46 -2.90
CA ASN A 124 -11.15 10.03 -2.70
C ASN A 124 -10.43 9.57 -1.42
N ALA A 125 -11.17 9.42 -0.31
CA ALA A 125 -10.62 8.85 0.91
C ALA A 125 -10.45 7.35 0.70
N ASP A 126 -9.31 6.99 0.11
CA ASP A 126 -8.86 5.61 -0.12
C ASP A 126 -8.18 5.04 1.13
N PRO A 127 -7.84 3.74 1.16
CA PRO A 127 -7.24 3.12 2.34
C PRO A 127 -5.89 3.72 2.77
N VAL A 128 -5.10 4.25 1.83
CA VAL A 128 -3.84 4.95 2.13
C VAL A 128 -4.13 6.27 2.83
N PHE A 129 -5.08 7.04 2.30
CA PHE A 129 -5.48 8.31 2.85
C PHE A 129 -6.12 8.16 4.24
N LEU A 130 -6.96 7.13 4.43
CA LEU A 130 -7.45 6.74 5.76
C LEU A 130 -6.29 6.51 6.73
N SER A 131 -5.30 5.70 6.34
CA SER A 131 -4.14 5.39 7.18
C SER A 131 -3.37 6.66 7.56
N LYS A 132 -3.18 7.59 6.61
CA LYS A 132 -2.53 8.89 6.87
C LYS A 132 -3.32 9.79 7.82
N ARG A 133 -4.65 9.69 7.89
CA ARG A 133 -5.46 10.46 8.88
C ARG A 133 -5.20 10.02 10.31
N PHE A 134 -4.89 8.74 10.53
CA PHE A 134 -4.54 8.22 11.85
C PHE A 134 -3.21 8.76 12.39
N LEU A 135 -2.32 9.29 11.55
CA LEU A 135 -1.07 9.93 12.01
C LEU A 135 -1.29 11.10 12.96
N THR A 136 -2.49 11.71 12.93
CA THR A 136 -2.86 12.77 13.87
C THR A 136 -3.09 12.27 15.30
N LEU A 137 -3.24 10.97 15.48
CA LEU A 137 -3.37 10.27 16.77
C LEU A 137 -2.13 9.39 17.05
N PHE A 138 -1.59 8.78 16.00
CA PHE A 138 -0.52 7.78 16.04
C PHE A 138 0.61 8.16 15.07
N PRO A 139 1.42 9.19 15.40
CA PRO A 139 2.44 9.72 14.49
C PRO A 139 3.58 8.74 14.20
N ASP A 140 3.81 7.79 15.12
CA ASP A 140 4.79 6.70 15.03
C ASP A 140 4.52 5.72 13.87
N MET A 141 3.28 5.65 13.37
CA MET A 141 2.90 4.77 12.26
C MET A 141 3.36 5.30 10.88
N LYS A 142 4.00 6.47 10.80
CA LYS A 142 4.36 7.10 9.52
C LYS A 142 5.26 6.21 8.66
N ASP A 143 6.28 5.61 9.27
CA ASP A 143 7.22 4.74 8.56
C ASP A 143 6.54 3.42 8.17
N GLU A 144 5.69 2.86 9.03
CA GLU A 144 4.90 1.65 8.69
C GLU A 144 4.00 1.86 7.46
N ILE A 145 3.36 3.04 7.33
CA ILE A 145 2.56 3.36 6.13
C ILE A 145 3.46 3.42 4.91
N ARG A 146 4.62 4.08 5.01
CA ARG A 146 5.57 4.19 3.89
C ARG A 146 6.03 2.80 3.45
N ASP A 147 6.44 1.98 4.40
CA ASP A 147 6.95 0.64 4.11
C ASP A 147 5.87 -0.25 3.48
N GLU A 148 4.61 -0.13 3.89
CA GLU A 148 3.50 -0.85 3.27
C GLU A 148 3.21 -0.34 1.84
N GLN A 149 3.33 0.97 1.60
CA GLN A 149 3.19 1.55 0.26
C GLN A 149 4.33 1.15 -0.68
N ASP A 150 5.55 1.01 -0.16
CA ASP A 150 6.72 0.60 -0.93
C ASP A 150 6.68 -0.90 -1.23
N CYS A 151 6.38 -1.72 -0.23
CA CYS A 151 6.44 -3.18 -0.37
C CYS A 151 5.23 -3.77 -1.12
N TYR A 152 4.08 -3.11 -1.13
CA TYR A 152 2.84 -3.70 -1.66
C TYR A 152 2.08 -2.77 -2.60
N TYR A 153 1.87 -3.24 -3.83
CA TYR A 153 0.99 -2.61 -4.81
C TYR A 153 -0.10 -3.59 -5.28
N PRO A 154 -1.39 -3.32 -5.01
CA PRO A 154 -1.93 -2.16 -4.28
C PRO A 154 -1.69 -2.25 -2.76
N PHE A 155 -1.71 -1.09 -2.09
CA PHE A 155 -1.62 -0.99 -0.62
C PHE A 155 -2.67 -1.90 0.05
N ARG A 156 -2.24 -2.78 0.96
CA ARG A 156 -3.12 -3.79 1.57
C ARG A 156 -3.86 -3.20 2.77
N GLY A 157 -4.79 -2.28 2.52
CA GLY A 157 -5.48 -1.53 3.57
C GLY A 157 -6.14 -2.37 4.67
N VAL A 158 -6.71 -3.54 4.33
CA VAL A 158 -7.29 -4.46 5.32
C VAL A 158 -6.22 -5.05 6.24
N THR A 159 -5.12 -5.55 5.65
CA THR A 159 -4.01 -6.15 6.39
C THR A 159 -3.33 -5.12 7.27
N PHE A 160 -3.02 -3.95 6.69
CA PHE A 160 -2.41 -2.83 7.41
C PHE A 160 -3.29 -2.35 8.56
N ALA A 161 -4.59 -2.13 8.33
CA ALA A 161 -5.49 -1.70 9.39
C ALA A 161 -5.56 -2.72 10.54
N ARG A 162 -5.59 -4.02 10.22
CA ARG A 162 -5.64 -5.08 11.23
C ARG A 162 -4.35 -5.18 12.04
N ALA A 163 -3.19 -5.02 11.41
CA ALA A 163 -1.88 -5.16 12.05
C ALA A 163 -1.46 -3.89 12.83
N SER A 164 -1.65 -2.71 12.22
CA SER A 164 -1.08 -1.44 12.74
C SER A 164 -2.11 -0.52 13.37
N ILE A 165 -3.35 -0.47 12.86
CA ILE A 165 -4.37 0.49 13.32
C ILE A 165 -5.19 -0.08 14.47
N VAL A 166 -5.72 -1.30 14.34
CA VAL A 166 -6.61 -1.93 15.34
C VAL A 166 -5.98 -2.01 16.73
N PRO A 167 -4.71 -2.46 16.90
CA PRO A 167 -4.12 -2.51 18.24
C PRO A 167 -4.02 -1.13 18.91
N ARG A 168 -3.61 -0.11 18.15
CA ARG A 168 -3.52 1.28 18.61
C ARG A 168 -4.89 1.87 18.96
N VAL A 169 -5.91 1.59 18.13
CA VAL A 169 -7.30 1.98 18.42
C VAL A 169 -7.79 1.30 19.70
N ASN A 170 -7.57 -0.01 19.87
CA ASN A 170 -7.98 -0.73 21.08
C ASN A 170 -7.32 -0.17 22.34
N GLN A 171 -6.03 0.18 22.27
CA GLN A 171 -5.34 0.85 23.36
C GLN A 171 -5.95 2.23 23.64
N LEU A 172 -6.22 3.02 22.60
CA LEU A 172 -6.81 4.35 22.74
C LEU A 172 -8.22 4.31 23.35
N VAL A 173 -9.07 3.34 22.98
CA VAL A 173 -10.40 3.20 23.57
C VAL A 173 -10.33 2.77 25.05
N LYS A 174 -9.30 2.03 25.45
CA LYS A 174 -9.09 1.60 26.84
C LYS A 174 -8.61 2.71 27.76
N THR A 175 -7.61 3.49 27.33
CA THR A 175 -6.90 4.45 28.19
C THR A 175 -7.04 5.90 27.79
N GLY A 176 -7.60 6.17 26.61
CA GLY A 176 -7.66 7.50 26.01
C GLY A 176 -8.62 8.43 26.72
N LYS A 177 -8.32 9.73 26.64
CA LYS A 177 -9.17 10.79 27.18
C LYS A 177 -10.33 11.07 26.22
N ALA A 178 -11.43 11.63 26.73
CA ALA A 178 -12.61 11.98 25.92
C ALA A 178 -12.27 12.83 24.67
N GLY A 179 -11.30 13.74 24.75
CA GLY A 179 -10.83 14.52 23.59
C GLY A 179 -10.21 13.67 22.49
N GLU A 180 -9.46 12.64 22.84
CA GLU A 180 -8.81 11.72 21.89
C GLU A 180 -9.84 10.76 21.28
N LEU A 181 -10.79 10.26 22.09
CA LEU A 181 -11.91 9.44 21.62
C LEU A 181 -12.81 10.22 20.65
N LYS A 182 -13.07 11.50 20.95
CA LYS A 182 -13.79 12.40 20.05
C LYS A 182 -13.04 12.60 18.73
N LYS A 183 -11.72 12.77 18.78
CA LYS A 183 -10.88 12.91 17.58
C LYS A 183 -10.89 11.62 16.75
N LEU A 184 -10.80 10.45 17.39
CA LEU A 184 -10.95 9.16 16.73
C LEU A 184 -12.32 9.02 16.05
N GLY A 185 -13.40 9.29 16.78
CA GLY A 185 -14.77 9.21 16.25
C GLY A 185 -15.00 10.15 15.05
N ASN A 186 -14.44 11.36 15.11
CA ASN A 186 -14.46 12.31 13.99
C ASN A 186 -13.70 11.77 12.77
N ILE A 187 -12.49 11.25 12.94
CA ILE A 187 -11.71 10.66 11.83
C ILE A 187 -12.51 9.53 11.18
N LEU A 188 -13.02 8.59 11.96
CA LEU A 188 -13.78 7.45 11.44
C LEU A 188 -15.04 7.92 10.70
N THR A 189 -15.78 8.89 11.26
CA THR A 189 -17.01 9.41 10.65
C THR A 189 -16.73 10.13 9.34
N THR A 190 -15.78 11.06 9.32
CA THR A 190 -15.43 11.82 8.11
C THR A 190 -14.94 10.89 6.99
N GLN A 191 -14.06 9.95 7.33
CA GLN A 191 -13.50 9.02 6.35
C GLN A 191 -14.52 7.97 5.89
N TYR A 192 -15.49 7.60 6.72
CA TYR A 192 -16.59 6.74 6.28
C TYR A 192 -17.51 7.47 5.30
N THR A 193 -17.88 8.71 5.58
CA THR A 193 -18.76 9.51 4.71
C THR A 193 -18.12 9.74 3.34
N ASN A 194 -16.84 10.13 3.32
CA ASN A 194 -16.13 10.52 2.09
C ASN A 194 -15.36 9.36 1.44
N GLY A 195 -15.27 8.21 2.10
CA GLY A 195 -14.48 7.06 1.65
C GLY A 195 -15.13 6.26 0.54
N ASP A 196 -14.28 5.57 -0.23
CA ASP A 196 -14.71 4.55 -1.18
C ASP A 196 -15.23 3.29 -0.45
N ALA A 197 -15.69 2.31 -1.24
CA ALA A 197 -16.26 1.07 -0.70
C ALA A 197 -15.26 0.30 0.17
N ASP A 198 -13.97 0.30 -0.21
CA ASP A 198 -12.91 -0.37 0.52
C ASP A 198 -12.65 0.32 1.87
N THR A 199 -12.57 1.65 1.87
CA THR A 199 -12.36 2.47 3.08
C THR A 199 -13.52 2.33 4.05
N ARG A 200 -14.76 2.41 3.57
CA ARG A 200 -15.97 2.18 4.39
C ARG A 200 -15.99 0.78 4.99
N SER A 201 -15.57 -0.22 4.22
CA SER A 201 -15.50 -1.61 4.67
C SER A 201 -14.39 -1.81 5.70
N ILE A 202 -13.22 -1.21 5.51
CA ILE A 202 -12.12 -1.25 6.48
C ILE A 202 -12.54 -0.63 7.80
N ILE A 203 -13.16 0.56 7.76
CA ILE A 203 -13.65 1.24 8.98
C ILE A 203 -14.62 0.36 9.75
N THR A 204 -15.62 -0.21 9.07
CA THR A 204 -16.71 -0.94 9.74
C THR A 204 -16.34 -2.39 10.11
N ILE A 205 -15.78 -3.15 9.17
CA ILE A 205 -15.55 -4.60 9.31
C ILE A 205 -14.19 -4.92 9.93
N VAL A 206 -13.20 -4.04 9.81
CA VAL A 206 -11.85 -4.27 10.34
C VAL A 206 -11.63 -3.46 11.61
N ILE A 207 -11.75 -2.13 11.55
CA ILE A 207 -11.40 -1.24 12.67
C ILE A 207 -12.44 -1.35 13.78
N LEU A 208 -13.71 -1.00 13.50
CA LEU A 208 -14.75 -0.98 14.52
C LEU A 208 -15.07 -2.39 15.06
N ASN A 209 -15.19 -3.38 14.19
CA ASN A 209 -15.37 -4.77 14.61
C ASN A 209 -14.16 -5.36 15.36
N GLY A 210 -12.97 -4.75 15.22
CA GLY A 210 -11.75 -5.10 15.95
C GLY A 210 -11.72 -4.59 17.39
N ILE A 211 -12.62 -3.68 17.75
CA ILE A 211 -12.79 -3.19 19.11
C ILE A 211 -13.50 -4.26 19.96
N PRO A 212 -13.02 -4.56 21.18
CA PRO A 212 -13.71 -5.45 22.12
C PRO A 212 -15.11 -4.96 22.48
N GLU A 213 -16.06 -5.88 22.66
CA GLU A 213 -17.47 -5.54 22.86
C GLU A 213 -17.71 -4.69 24.11
N GLU A 214 -16.94 -4.92 25.17
CA GLU A 214 -16.97 -4.16 26.42
C GLU A 214 -16.55 -2.68 26.27
N ASP A 215 -15.82 -2.36 25.20
CA ASP A 215 -15.23 -1.04 24.96
C ASP A 215 -16.00 -0.25 23.88
N GLU A 216 -16.94 -0.88 23.16
CA GLU A 216 -17.65 -0.26 22.03
C GLU A 216 -18.46 0.98 22.42
N ALA A 217 -19.17 0.91 23.55
CA ALA A 217 -20.02 2.00 24.02
C ALA A 217 -19.23 3.31 24.21
N LYS A 218 -17.94 3.22 24.55
CA LYS A 218 -17.05 4.37 24.75
C LYS A 218 -16.76 5.13 23.46
N ILE A 219 -16.76 4.45 22.31
CA ILE A 219 -16.52 5.11 21.02
C ILE A 219 -17.82 5.44 20.29
N GLU A 220 -18.89 4.65 20.50
CA GLU A 220 -20.18 4.85 19.86
C GLU A 220 -20.77 6.24 20.11
N GLU A 221 -20.50 6.87 21.25
CA GLU A 221 -20.98 8.23 21.53
C GLU A 221 -20.42 9.28 20.56
N TYR A 222 -19.20 9.08 20.04
CA TYR A 222 -18.49 10.02 19.17
C TYR A 222 -18.64 9.73 17.66
N LEU A 223 -19.32 8.65 17.29
CA LEU A 223 -19.55 8.32 15.88
C LEU A 223 -20.73 9.14 15.31
N GLY A 224 -20.70 9.44 14.00
CA GLY A 224 -21.88 9.99 13.31
C GLY A 224 -22.97 8.93 13.11
N ASP A 225 -24.23 9.37 12.99
CA ASP A 225 -25.40 8.49 12.95
C ASP A 225 -25.35 7.41 11.85
N ASP A 226 -24.89 7.76 10.65
CA ASP A 226 -24.79 6.82 9.54
C ASP A 226 -23.71 5.75 9.78
N LEU A 227 -22.59 6.15 10.39
CA LEU A 227 -21.55 5.21 10.79
C LEU A 227 -22.01 4.33 11.95
N LYS A 228 -22.76 4.87 12.93
CA LYS A 228 -23.36 4.06 14.00
C LYS A 228 -24.28 2.99 13.43
N LYS A 229 -25.19 3.36 12.52
CA LYS A 229 -26.08 2.41 11.84
C LYS A 229 -25.28 1.32 11.11
N ALA A 230 -24.28 1.73 10.33
CA ALA A 230 -23.42 0.80 9.60
C ALA A 230 -22.67 -0.15 10.56
N PHE A 231 -22.17 0.38 11.68
CA PHE A 231 -21.49 -0.41 12.69
C PHE A 231 -22.40 -1.47 13.29
N GLN A 232 -23.65 -1.15 13.65
CA GLN A 232 -24.61 -2.14 14.16
C GLN A 232 -24.85 -3.31 13.18
N PHE A 233 -24.87 -3.05 11.87
CA PHE A 233 -24.93 -4.12 10.88
C PHE A 233 -23.62 -4.89 10.74
N ALA A 234 -22.48 -4.18 10.79
CA ALA A 234 -21.15 -4.76 10.72
C ALA A 234 -20.86 -5.75 11.86
N LYS A 235 -21.37 -5.49 13.07
CA LYS A 235 -21.26 -6.40 14.24
C LYS A 235 -21.73 -7.82 13.93
N LYS A 236 -22.76 -7.97 13.08
CA LYS A 236 -23.30 -9.28 12.68
C LYS A 236 -22.28 -10.14 11.92
N TYR A 237 -21.21 -9.55 11.42
CA TYR A 237 -20.14 -10.22 10.68
C TYR A 237 -18.88 -10.46 11.52
N ARG A 238 -18.86 -10.04 12.79
CA ARG A 238 -17.74 -10.33 13.70
C ARG A 238 -17.55 -11.85 13.79
N ASN A 239 -16.31 -12.31 13.63
CA ASN A 239 -15.90 -13.72 13.66
C ASN A 239 -16.60 -14.62 12.63
N LYS A 240 -17.28 -14.05 11.61
CA LYS A 240 -17.90 -14.84 10.53
C LYS A 240 -17.02 -14.86 9.30
N THR A 241 -16.87 -16.05 8.72
CA THR A 241 -16.31 -16.21 7.38
C THR A 241 -17.43 -16.09 6.36
N VAL A 242 -17.49 -14.98 5.63
CA VAL A 242 -18.47 -14.77 4.57
C VAL A 242 -17.94 -15.41 3.29
N LYS A 243 -18.68 -16.39 2.75
CA LYS A 243 -18.34 -16.96 1.43
C LYS A 243 -18.56 -15.91 0.35
N PRO A 244 -17.65 -15.76 -0.63
CA PRO A 244 -17.85 -14.84 -1.74
C PRO A 244 -19.18 -15.13 -2.44
N GLU A 245 -19.91 -14.08 -2.81
CA GLU A 245 -21.18 -14.22 -3.52
C GLU A 245 -20.89 -14.97 -4.84
N LYS A 246 -21.55 -16.11 -5.05
CA LYS A 246 -21.39 -16.89 -6.29
C LYS A 246 -21.70 -15.98 -7.47
N GLU A 247 -20.79 -15.92 -8.44
CA GLU A 247 -21.04 -15.18 -9.68
C GLU A 247 -22.40 -15.58 -10.25
N LYS A 248 -23.30 -14.59 -10.39
CA LYS A 248 -24.61 -14.82 -10.99
C LYS A 248 -24.36 -15.28 -12.42
N LYS A 249 -24.77 -16.52 -12.74
CA LYS A 249 -24.69 -17.05 -14.10
C LYS A 249 -25.29 -16.03 -15.07
N LYS A 250 -24.50 -15.56 -16.04
CA LYS A 250 -25.00 -14.67 -17.09
C LYS A 250 -26.22 -15.33 -17.73
N LYS A 251 -27.38 -14.67 -17.66
CA LYS A 251 -28.59 -15.15 -18.36
C LYS A 251 -28.27 -15.11 -19.86
N LYS A 252 -28.20 -16.28 -20.50
CA LYS A 252 -28.12 -16.35 -21.98
C LYS A 252 -29.33 -15.63 -22.57
N THR A 253 -29.10 -14.70 -23.47
CA THR A 253 -30.19 -14.03 -24.21
C THR A 253 -30.87 -15.04 -25.14
N MET A 254 -32.13 -14.75 -25.51
CA MET A 254 -32.94 -15.63 -26.38
C MET A 254 -32.23 -15.93 -27.72
N ALA A 255 -31.48 -14.96 -28.26
CA ALA A 255 -30.63 -15.11 -29.44
C ALA A 255 -29.54 -16.20 -29.28
N GLN A 256 -28.87 -16.26 -28.12
CA GLN A 256 -27.84 -17.26 -27.82
C GLN A 256 -28.42 -18.67 -27.58
N ARG A 257 -29.72 -18.78 -27.32
CA ARG A 257 -30.43 -20.06 -27.25
C ARG A 257 -30.83 -20.58 -28.64
N LEU A 258 -31.18 -19.69 -29.56
CA LEU A 258 -31.58 -20.04 -30.93
C LEU A 258 -30.39 -20.50 -31.79
N GLU A 259 -29.22 -19.86 -31.69
CA GLU A 259 -27.99 -20.31 -32.39
C GLU A 259 -27.51 -21.71 -31.96
N GLY A 260 -27.82 -22.11 -30.73
CA GLY A 260 -27.50 -23.45 -30.22
C GLY A 260 -28.46 -24.55 -30.68
N MET A 261 -29.59 -24.20 -31.30
CA MET A 261 -30.59 -25.15 -31.82
C MET A 261 -30.47 -25.40 -33.32
N GLN A 262 -29.59 -24.68 -34.03
CA GLN A 262 -29.33 -24.84 -35.47
C GLN A 262 -28.05 -25.64 -35.77
N ARG A 263 -27.53 -26.40 -34.79
CA ARG A 263 -26.45 -27.39 -34.99
C ARG A 263 -26.96 -28.80 -34.78
#